data_AF-A0A1V5VZ79-F1
#
_entry.id   AF-A0A1V5VZ79-F1
#
_cell.length_a   1.000
_cell.length_b   1.000
_cell.length_c   1.000
_cell.angle_alpha   90.00
_cell.angle_beta   90.00
_cell.angle_gamma   90.00
#
_symmetry.space_group_name_H-M   'P 1'
#
loop_
_entity.id
_entity.type
_entity.pdbx_description
1 polymer ?
#
loop_
_entity_poly.entity_id
_entity_poly.type
_entity_poly.pdbx_seq_one_letter_code
_entity_poly.pdbx_strand_id
1 'polypeptide(L)'
;MKKFVFYTIFFISCSSFGFAAGSIGTSGADFLELGIGSRPLAMGEAFTAEVNDINSIYYNPAGIATLKYPLLSVFHEELILDSRLENISAAFRIYGGWLAFSNTFFWIPPFDRIDIEGNETGKVQFYNGCFSTAYGYDLGFLYVGGTLKYVYQKIDTLFVSSFAVDVGILKEMYLYSPFESSIRNFTLGMSILNLGTNAKDDPLPRMIRIGMSYKMTKWFGLNLDTTEYMINSSDLYDFTYGFNESFRVNTGVEFNYLELVYLRGGWRFNDAGTYSLGVGFNYAIKDVAFALDASYSENGIFGPVYSLNATFKLIPKIVTVEDKIKAEAHYKKGIRFFIADDIDSAINEFNLARDYNPYHKNIDKKIEDLKQIKKLREKNRELDDEINKSQFKDKFFD
;
A
#
# COMPACT_ATOMS: atom_id res chain seq x y z
N MET A 1 15.77 32.68 -44.47
CA MET A 1 14.92 32.05 -43.44
C MET A 1 15.14 30.54 -43.45
N LYS A 2 16.03 30.03 -42.60
CA LYS A 2 16.22 28.58 -42.39
C LYS A 2 16.25 28.36 -40.87
N LYS A 3 15.34 27.49 -40.41
CA LYS A 3 15.07 27.20 -39.00
C LYS A 3 16.25 26.41 -38.41
N PHE A 4 16.82 26.90 -37.31
CA PHE A 4 17.76 26.15 -36.48
C PHE A 4 16.96 25.22 -35.57
N VAL A 5 17.20 23.91 -35.67
CA VAL A 5 16.69 22.89 -34.77
C VAL A 5 17.82 22.59 -33.77
N PHE A 6 17.57 22.86 -32.50
CA PHE A 6 18.48 22.54 -31.39
C PHE A 6 18.19 21.11 -30.91
N TYR A 7 19.11 20.19 -31.14
CA TYR A 7 19.15 18.91 -30.43
C TYR A 7 19.98 19.11 -29.16
N THR A 8 19.35 19.00 -27.99
CA THR A 8 20.08 19.00 -26.71
C THR A 8 20.42 17.55 -26.37
N ILE A 9 21.70 17.19 -26.58
CA ILE A 9 22.28 15.93 -26.14
C ILE A 9 22.74 16.14 -24.70
N PHE A 10 22.18 15.36 -23.77
CA PHE A 10 22.56 15.36 -22.36
C PHE A 10 23.87 14.56 -22.22
N PHE A 11 25.00 15.26 -22.14
CA PHE A 11 26.32 14.67 -21.94
C PHE A 11 26.54 14.50 -20.42
N ILE A 12 26.36 13.29 -19.90
CA ILE A 12 26.73 12.96 -18.51
C ILE A 12 28.24 12.72 -18.51
N SER A 13 29.01 13.72 -18.09
CA SER A 13 30.42 13.54 -17.79
C SER A 13 30.55 12.71 -16.52
N CYS A 14 30.84 11.41 -16.68
CA CYS A 14 31.32 10.54 -15.61
C CYS A 14 32.66 11.11 -15.12
N SER A 15 32.62 11.85 -14.03
CA SER A 15 33.82 12.35 -13.34
C SER A 15 34.26 11.25 -12.39
N SER A 16 35.46 10.70 -12.61
CA SER A 16 36.05 9.65 -11.79
C SER A 16 36.30 10.18 -10.37
N PHE A 17 35.44 9.85 -9.41
CA PHE A 17 35.72 10.05 -7.99
C PHE A 17 36.60 8.90 -7.50
N GLY A 18 37.67 9.23 -6.76
CA GLY A 18 38.56 8.24 -6.16
C GLY A 18 37.83 7.41 -5.11
N PHE A 19 37.99 6.08 -5.18
CA PHE A 19 37.30 5.10 -4.36
C PHE A 19 38.19 4.64 -3.19
N ALA A 20 37.64 4.62 -1.96
CA ALA A 20 38.23 4.03 -0.77
C ALA A 20 37.16 3.23 0.00
N ALA A 21 37.47 2.02 0.48
CA ALA A 21 36.53 1.05 1.04
C ALA A 21 36.34 1.21 2.56
N GLY A 22 35.15 0.89 3.09
CA GLY A 22 34.77 1.08 4.51
C GLY A 22 33.53 0.25 4.93
N SER A 23 33.52 -0.19 6.20
CA SER A 23 32.84 -1.39 6.74
C SER A 23 31.30 -1.37 6.87
N ILE A 24 30.64 -2.38 6.30
CA ILE A 24 29.21 -2.76 6.48
C ILE A 24 29.00 -3.52 7.83
N GLY A 25 27.90 -3.28 8.57
CA GLY A 25 27.32 -4.29 9.49
C GLY A 25 27.19 -3.99 10.99
N THR A 26 27.05 -2.74 11.44
CA THR A 26 26.89 -2.40 12.88
C THR A 26 25.54 -1.79 13.26
N SER A 27 24.46 -2.11 12.52
CA SER A 27 23.12 -1.61 12.80
C SER A 27 22.32 -2.58 13.68
N GLY A 28 21.56 -2.02 14.61
CA GLY A 28 20.53 -2.73 15.33
C GLY A 28 19.24 -2.71 14.52
N ALA A 29 18.62 -3.87 14.29
CA ALA A 29 17.37 -4.03 13.52
C ALA A 29 17.47 -3.83 12.00
N ASP A 30 18.43 -4.52 11.35
CA ASP A 30 18.68 -4.49 9.90
C ASP A 30 17.47 -4.84 9.02
N PHE A 31 16.47 -5.55 9.55
CA PHE A 31 15.24 -5.83 8.81
C PHE A 31 14.48 -4.56 8.38
N LEU A 32 14.75 -3.41 9.01
CA LEU A 32 14.19 -2.11 8.62
C LEU A 32 14.72 -1.58 7.28
N GLU A 33 15.79 -2.19 6.76
CA GLU A 33 16.36 -1.87 5.45
C GLU A 33 15.69 -2.66 4.32
N LEU A 34 14.96 -3.73 4.65
CA LEU A 34 14.26 -4.53 3.65
C LEU A 34 13.07 -3.74 3.09
N GLY A 35 13.00 -3.65 1.76
CA GLY A 35 11.89 -3.00 1.08
C GLY A 35 10.54 -3.68 1.36
N ILE A 36 9.48 -2.88 1.37
CA ILE A 36 8.11 -3.37 1.55
C ILE A 36 7.26 -2.98 0.36
N GLY A 37 6.52 -3.97 -0.15
CA GLY A 37 5.58 -3.79 -1.25
C GLY A 37 6.17 -4.18 -2.59
N SER A 38 5.45 -5.02 -3.32
CA SER A 38 5.90 -5.55 -4.61
C SER A 38 6.04 -4.47 -5.68
N ARG A 39 5.22 -3.41 -5.65
CA ARG A 39 5.35 -2.28 -6.59
C ARG A 39 6.66 -1.50 -6.39
N PRO A 40 7.02 -1.05 -5.17
CA PRO A 40 8.35 -0.50 -4.90
C PRO A 40 9.49 -1.46 -5.25
N LEU A 41 9.43 -2.72 -4.82
CA LEU A 41 10.49 -3.70 -5.07
C LEU A 41 10.72 -3.95 -6.57
N ALA A 42 9.65 -4.01 -7.37
CA ALA A 42 9.73 -4.16 -8.83
C ALA A 42 10.33 -2.94 -9.56
N MET A 43 10.35 -1.78 -8.92
CA MET A 43 10.96 -0.55 -9.42
C MET A 43 12.33 -0.31 -8.79
N GLY A 44 12.97 -1.36 -8.29
CA GLY A 44 14.28 -1.31 -7.67
C GLY A 44 14.28 -0.41 -6.43
N GLU A 45 13.17 -0.29 -5.71
CA GLU A 45 13.01 0.57 -4.54
C GLU A 45 13.07 2.09 -4.80
N ALA A 46 13.04 2.52 -6.06
CA ALA A 46 12.90 3.93 -6.44
C ALA A 46 11.46 4.42 -6.20
N PHE A 47 11.16 4.81 -4.96
CA PHE A 47 9.79 5.06 -4.48
C PHE A 47 9.65 6.28 -3.56
N THR A 48 10.73 7.00 -3.28
CA THR A 48 10.75 8.15 -2.34
C THR A 48 9.89 9.31 -2.85
N ALA A 49 9.77 9.46 -4.17
CA ALA A 49 8.93 10.47 -4.82
C ALA A 49 7.65 9.92 -5.45
N GLU A 50 7.35 8.63 -5.24
CA GLU A 50 6.10 8.05 -5.73
C GLU A 50 4.91 8.48 -4.88
N VAL A 51 3.74 8.44 -5.51
CA VAL A 51 2.49 8.97 -4.95
C VAL A 51 1.35 7.96 -5.04
N ASN A 52 0.34 8.17 -4.19
CA ASN A 52 -0.91 7.42 -4.14
C ASN A 52 -0.73 5.92 -3.87
N ASP A 53 0.15 5.59 -2.92
CA ASP A 53 0.45 4.23 -2.51
C ASP A 53 0.75 4.17 -1.01
N ILE A 54 0.20 3.18 -0.30
CA ILE A 54 0.41 3.04 1.15
C ILE A 54 1.81 2.57 1.50
N ASN A 55 2.47 1.85 0.58
CA ASN A 55 3.84 1.40 0.79
C ASN A 55 4.80 2.59 0.98
N SER A 56 4.40 3.80 0.55
CA SER A 56 5.16 5.04 0.81
C SER A 56 5.47 5.27 2.28
N ILE A 57 4.72 4.69 3.24
CA ILE A 57 5.07 4.74 4.67
C ILE A 57 6.51 4.28 4.96
N TYR A 58 7.06 3.36 4.17
CA TYR A 58 8.42 2.81 4.30
C TYR A 58 9.49 3.65 3.61
N TYR A 59 9.13 4.40 2.57
CA TYR A 59 10.07 5.09 1.69
C TYR A 59 10.06 6.60 1.95
N ASN A 60 8.87 7.20 1.99
CA ASN A 60 8.64 8.61 2.30
C ASN A 60 7.24 8.81 2.90
N PRO A 61 7.11 9.09 4.21
CA PRO A 61 5.80 9.20 4.85
C PRO A 61 4.95 10.37 4.33
N ALA A 62 5.53 11.37 3.65
CA ALA A 62 4.74 12.40 2.96
C ALA A 62 3.85 11.82 1.86
N GLY A 63 4.20 10.67 1.28
CA GLY A 63 3.38 9.96 0.30
C GLY A 63 2.01 9.56 0.84
N ILE A 64 1.85 9.40 2.15
CA ILE A 64 0.56 9.11 2.79
C ILE A 64 -0.45 10.24 2.57
N ALA A 65 0.01 11.49 2.49
CA ALA A 65 -0.86 12.63 2.20
C ALA A 65 -1.48 12.58 0.79
N THR A 66 -0.87 11.82 -0.13
CA THR A 66 -1.28 11.73 -1.54
C THR A 66 -2.29 10.60 -1.81
N LEU A 67 -2.63 9.82 -0.79
CA LEU A 67 -3.65 8.77 -0.90
C LEU A 67 -5.01 9.39 -1.27
N LYS A 68 -5.76 8.68 -2.12
CA LYS A 68 -7.09 9.13 -2.57
C LYS A 68 -8.24 8.43 -1.85
N TYR A 69 -8.04 7.17 -1.49
CA TYR A 69 -9.08 6.27 -1.00
C TYR A 69 -8.60 5.51 0.24
N PRO A 70 -9.48 5.26 1.23
CA PRO A 70 -9.18 4.32 2.31
C PRO A 70 -8.82 2.97 1.72
N LEU A 71 -7.80 2.33 2.28
CA LEU A 71 -7.31 1.08 1.74
C LEU A 71 -6.71 0.18 2.81
N LEU A 72 -6.67 -1.12 2.50
CA LEU A 72 -5.94 -2.16 3.22
C LEU A 72 -4.97 -2.81 2.24
N SER A 73 -3.74 -3.07 2.66
CA SER A 73 -2.72 -3.78 1.88
C SER A 73 -2.12 -4.89 2.73
N VAL A 74 -1.90 -6.04 2.12
CA VAL A 74 -1.16 -7.17 2.68
C VAL A 74 -0.03 -7.51 1.74
N PHE A 75 1.11 -7.90 2.30
CA PHE A 75 2.33 -8.17 1.55
C PHE A 75 3.05 -9.35 2.18
N HIS A 76 3.60 -10.18 1.32
CA HIS A 76 4.41 -11.35 1.66
C HIS A 76 5.62 -11.39 0.74
N GLU A 77 6.79 -11.60 1.31
CA GLU A 77 8.04 -11.81 0.59
C GLU A 77 8.79 -13.01 1.17
N GLU A 78 9.13 -13.94 0.29
CA GLU A 78 9.94 -15.10 0.64
C GLU A 78 11.40 -14.75 0.38
N LEU A 79 12.16 -14.61 1.45
CA LEU A 79 13.58 -14.29 1.45
C LEU A 79 14.39 -15.60 1.49
N ILE A 80 15.71 -15.48 1.62
CA ILE A 80 16.61 -16.65 1.68
C ILE A 80 16.47 -17.46 2.96
N LEU A 81 16.89 -18.73 2.93
CA LEU A 81 16.98 -19.60 4.10
C LEU A 81 15.66 -19.71 4.87
N ASP A 82 14.55 -19.84 4.14
CA ASP A 82 13.18 -19.91 4.68
C ASP A 82 12.77 -18.70 5.53
N SER A 83 13.48 -17.57 5.42
CA SER A 83 13.10 -16.32 6.07
C SER A 83 11.99 -15.63 5.29
N ARG A 84 11.10 -14.95 6.02
CA ARG A 84 9.90 -14.34 5.44
C ARG A 84 9.69 -12.95 6.01
N LEU A 85 9.20 -12.07 5.15
CA LEU A 85 8.82 -10.72 5.50
C LEU A 85 7.33 -10.54 5.19
N GLU A 86 6.55 -10.29 6.23
CA GLU A 86 5.12 -10.05 6.14
C GLU A 86 4.84 -8.59 6.44
N ASN A 87 3.87 -8.01 5.75
CA ASN A 87 3.36 -6.70 6.07
C ASN A 87 1.85 -6.62 5.94
N ILE A 88 1.22 -5.92 6.89
CA ILE A 88 -0.17 -5.48 6.80
C ILE A 88 -0.25 -3.99 7.05
N SER A 89 -0.94 -3.28 6.17
CA SER A 89 -1.04 -1.82 6.19
C SER A 89 -2.47 -1.37 5.94
N ALA A 90 -2.96 -0.38 6.68
CA ALA A 90 -4.27 0.22 6.47
C ALA A 90 -4.18 1.74 6.56
N ALA A 91 -4.93 2.45 5.69
CA ALA A 91 -4.97 3.90 5.71
C ALA A 91 -6.39 4.43 5.57
N PHE A 92 -6.68 5.52 6.28
CA PHE A 92 -7.95 6.22 6.24
C PHE A 92 -7.78 7.72 6.46
N ARG A 93 -8.76 8.49 6.02
CA ARG A 93 -8.73 9.95 6.11
C ARG A 93 -9.18 10.41 7.49
N ILE A 94 -8.42 11.30 8.13
CA ILE A 94 -8.76 11.89 9.43
C ILE A 94 -8.25 13.33 9.57
N TYR A 95 -9.08 14.22 10.12
CA TYR A 95 -8.77 15.64 10.36
C TYR A 95 -8.15 16.38 9.14
N GLY A 96 -8.65 16.10 7.94
CA GLY A 96 -8.15 16.74 6.70
C GLY A 96 -6.91 16.09 6.08
N GLY A 97 -6.16 15.30 6.85
CA GLY A 97 -5.03 14.48 6.38
C GLY A 97 -5.35 12.99 6.32
N TRP A 98 -4.30 12.18 6.21
CA TRP A 98 -4.35 10.72 6.13
C TRP A 98 -3.58 10.10 7.27
N LEU A 99 -4.20 9.14 7.95
CA LEU A 99 -3.57 8.31 8.97
C LEU A 99 -3.41 6.91 8.40
N ALA A 100 -2.21 6.36 8.54
CA ALA A 100 -1.86 5.00 8.12
C ALA A 100 -1.26 4.23 9.30
N PHE A 101 -1.62 2.97 9.41
CA PHE A 101 -1.01 2.01 10.30
C PHE A 101 -0.35 0.93 9.46
N SER A 102 0.79 0.44 9.91
CA SER A 102 1.48 -0.66 9.26
C SER A 102 2.21 -1.52 10.29
N ASN A 103 2.20 -2.83 10.08
CA ASN A 103 3.00 -3.75 10.86
C ASN A 103 3.82 -4.62 9.92
N THR A 104 5.13 -4.47 9.99
CA THR A 104 6.08 -5.37 9.32
C THR A 104 6.55 -6.41 10.31
N PHE A 105 6.63 -7.66 9.87
CA PHE A 105 7.05 -8.80 10.67
C PHE A 105 8.00 -9.68 9.87
N PHE A 106 9.26 -9.68 10.26
CA PHE A 106 10.30 -10.56 9.74
C PHE A 106 10.45 -11.77 10.67
N TRP A 107 10.43 -12.98 10.11
CA TRP A 107 10.55 -14.19 10.91
C TRP A 107 11.26 -15.31 10.16
N ILE A 108 11.82 -16.24 10.93
CA ILE A 108 12.37 -17.50 10.44
C ILE A 108 11.71 -18.67 11.17
N PRO A 109 11.57 -19.84 10.52
CA PRO A 109 11.10 -21.05 11.18
C PRO A 109 11.92 -21.36 12.43
N PRO A 110 11.29 -21.82 13.53
CA PRO A 110 12.02 -22.21 14.72
C PRO A 110 13.01 -23.35 14.42
N PHE A 111 14.26 -23.16 14.85
CA PHE A 111 15.35 -24.12 14.67
C PHE A 111 15.80 -24.71 16.01
N ASP A 112 16.52 -25.81 15.97
CA ASP A 112 16.85 -26.58 17.17
C ASP A 112 17.91 -25.88 18.02
N ARG A 113 17.70 -25.89 19.33
CA ARG A 113 18.63 -25.39 20.33
C ARG A 113 19.58 -26.52 20.70
N ILE A 114 20.84 -26.38 20.33
CA ILE A 114 21.87 -27.38 20.58
C ILE A 114 22.79 -26.89 21.71
N ASP A 115 23.05 -27.74 22.70
CA ASP A 115 24.01 -27.45 23.77
C ASP A 115 25.47 -27.71 23.34
N ILE A 116 26.42 -27.43 24.23
CA ILE A 116 27.86 -27.67 23.97
C ILE A 116 28.21 -29.16 23.81
N GLU A 117 27.35 -30.07 24.25
CA GLU A 117 27.51 -31.52 24.17
C GLU A 117 26.85 -32.09 22.90
N GLY A 118 26.16 -31.26 22.12
CA GLY A 118 25.47 -31.65 20.89
C GLY A 118 24.04 -32.17 21.10
N ASN A 119 23.48 -32.06 22.31
CA ASN A 119 22.12 -32.49 22.58
C ASN A 119 21.11 -31.39 22.22
N GLU A 120 19.98 -31.80 21.64
CA GLU A 120 18.84 -30.93 21.42
C GLU A 120 18.13 -30.63 22.75
N THR A 121 18.11 -29.36 23.14
CA THR A 121 17.55 -28.89 24.42
C THR A 121 16.25 -28.10 24.26
N GLY A 122 15.80 -27.87 23.02
CA GLY A 122 14.56 -27.16 22.71
C GLY A 122 14.59 -26.51 21.33
N LYS A 123 13.75 -25.49 21.12
CA LYS A 123 13.73 -24.68 19.88
C LYS A 123 14.02 -23.21 20.17
N VAL A 124 14.74 -22.56 19.27
CA VAL A 124 14.96 -21.12 19.27
C VAL A 124 13.92 -20.46 18.37
N GLN A 125 13.25 -19.43 18.90
CA GLN A 125 12.37 -18.57 18.13
C GLN A 125 13.08 -17.27 17.79
N PHE A 126 12.97 -16.82 16.54
CA PHE A 126 13.51 -15.55 16.09
C PHE A 126 12.43 -14.81 15.30
N TYR A 127 12.14 -13.58 15.72
CA TYR A 127 11.34 -12.66 14.93
C TYR A 127 11.69 -11.22 15.25
N ASN A 128 11.53 -10.36 14.25
CA ASN A 128 11.63 -8.93 14.36
C ASN A 128 10.35 -8.32 13.80
N GLY A 129 9.89 -7.21 14.38
CA GLY A 129 8.78 -6.49 13.81
C GLY A 129 8.80 -5.01 14.11
N CYS A 130 8.05 -4.27 13.32
CA CYS A 130 7.95 -2.83 13.42
C CYS A 130 6.49 -2.43 13.26
N PHE A 131 5.89 -1.88 14.33
CA PHE A 131 4.60 -1.23 14.25
C PHE A 131 4.79 0.25 13.94
N SER A 132 4.24 0.70 12.81
CA SER A 132 4.37 2.06 12.29
C SER A 132 3.01 2.75 12.27
N THR A 133 2.95 3.98 12.79
CA THR A 133 1.80 4.87 12.67
C THR A 133 2.24 6.14 11.95
N ALA A 134 1.70 6.39 10.76
CA ALA A 134 2.08 7.53 9.94
C ALA A 134 0.92 8.49 9.73
N TYR A 135 1.22 9.78 9.73
CA TYR A 135 0.28 10.83 9.38
C TYR A 135 0.84 11.69 8.26
N GLY A 136 0.07 11.85 7.19
CA GLY A 136 0.38 12.70 6.05
C GLY A 136 -0.62 13.84 5.90
N TYR A 137 -0.13 15.04 5.57
CA TYR A 137 -0.96 16.22 5.39
C TYR A 137 -0.57 17.01 4.14
N ASP A 138 -1.59 17.49 3.40
CA ASP A 138 -1.42 18.34 2.22
C ASP A 138 -1.50 19.83 2.63
N LEU A 139 -0.38 20.55 2.54
CA LEU A 139 -0.31 21.99 2.81
C LEU A 139 -0.69 22.83 1.58
N GLY A 140 -1.11 22.20 0.48
CA GLY A 140 -1.45 22.80 -0.81
C GLY A 140 -0.23 23.10 -1.68
N PHE A 141 0.84 23.64 -1.09
CA PHE A 141 2.10 23.88 -1.79
C PHE A 141 3.10 22.74 -1.65
N LEU A 142 3.01 21.89 -0.61
CA LEU A 142 3.80 20.67 -0.47
C LEU A 142 3.06 19.67 0.43
N TYR A 143 3.46 18.41 0.35
CA TYR A 143 3.01 17.36 1.24
C TYR A 143 4.05 17.11 2.32
N VAL A 144 3.60 17.00 3.56
CA VAL A 144 4.43 16.59 4.69
C VAL A 144 3.92 15.27 5.26
N GLY A 145 4.80 14.49 5.85
CA GLY A 145 4.40 13.35 6.63
C GLY A 145 5.41 12.98 7.69
N GLY A 146 4.94 12.27 8.71
CA GLY A 146 5.78 11.70 9.74
C GLY A 146 5.26 10.35 10.19
N THR A 147 6.18 9.49 10.62
CA THR A 147 5.87 8.15 11.12
C THR A 147 6.46 7.96 12.51
N LEU A 148 5.70 7.38 13.42
CA LEU A 148 6.19 6.83 14.67
C LEU A 148 6.33 5.32 14.53
N LYS A 149 7.50 4.79 14.86
CA LYS A 149 7.85 3.37 14.78
C LYS A 149 8.13 2.80 16.15
N TYR A 150 7.53 1.66 16.44
CA TYR A 150 7.85 0.80 17.57
C TYR A 150 8.44 -0.51 17.05
N VAL A 151 9.73 -0.68 17.25
CA VAL A 151 10.51 -1.83 16.80
C VAL A 151 10.59 -2.81 17.96
N TYR A 152 10.31 -4.08 17.70
CA TYR A 152 10.37 -5.16 18.68
C TYR A 152 11.08 -6.36 18.08
N GLN A 153 12.03 -6.91 18.83
CA GLN A 153 12.88 -8.01 18.38
C GLN A 153 12.94 -9.07 19.46
N LYS A 154 12.81 -10.33 19.06
CA LYS A 154 12.92 -11.47 19.96
C LYS A 154 13.88 -12.49 19.39
N ILE A 155 14.86 -12.86 20.18
CA ILE A 155 15.75 -13.99 19.93
C ILE A 155 15.72 -14.87 21.18
N ASP A 156 15.07 -16.02 21.06
CA ASP A 156 14.89 -16.96 22.15
C ASP A 156 14.25 -16.35 23.41
N THR A 157 15.04 -16.04 24.44
CA THR A 157 14.62 -15.41 25.69
C THR A 157 14.86 -13.90 25.72
N LEU A 158 15.71 -13.39 24.83
CA LEU A 158 16.03 -11.97 24.75
C LEU A 158 14.94 -11.23 23.97
N PHE A 159 14.39 -10.18 24.58
CA PHE A 159 13.47 -9.25 23.95
C PHE A 159 14.04 -7.83 24.01
N VAL A 160 14.10 -7.16 22.86
CA VAL A 160 14.59 -5.80 22.71
C VAL A 160 13.51 -4.96 22.04
N SER A 161 13.34 -3.73 22.50
CA SER A 161 12.40 -2.77 21.90
C SER A 161 13.05 -1.43 21.69
N SER A 162 12.73 -0.78 20.57
CA SER A 162 13.25 0.54 20.20
C SER A 162 12.13 1.42 19.64
N PHE A 163 12.35 2.73 19.68
CA PHE A 163 11.46 3.70 19.08
C PHE A 163 12.20 4.50 18.01
N ALA A 164 11.53 4.77 16.90
CA ALA A 164 12.05 5.63 15.85
C ALA A 164 10.99 6.55 15.27
N VAL A 165 11.45 7.60 14.61
CA VAL A 165 10.64 8.57 13.90
C VAL A 165 11.16 8.71 12.48
N ASP A 166 10.22 8.77 11.54
CA ASP A 166 10.51 9.15 10.17
C ASP A 166 9.88 10.50 9.86
N VAL A 167 10.52 11.28 8.99
CA VAL A 167 9.98 12.53 8.48
C VAL A 167 10.17 12.57 6.97
N GLY A 168 9.16 13.07 6.27
CA GLY A 168 9.14 13.13 4.82
C GLY A 168 8.52 14.42 4.31
N ILE A 169 9.01 14.86 3.16
CA ILE A 169 8.41 15.91 2.36
C ILE A 169 8.29 15.44 0.90
N LEU A 170 7.23 15.90 0.23
CA LEU A 170 6.99 15.58 -1.17
C LEU A 170 6.37 16.79 -1.87
N LYS A 171 6.86 17.09 -3.07
CA LYS A 171 6.42 18.24 -3.86
C LYS A 171 6.06 17.80 -5.27
N GLU A 172 4.77 17.86 -5.57
CA GLU A 172 4.27 17.70 -6.94
C GLU A 172 4.33 19.03 -7.70
N MET A 173 4.76 18.95 -8.95
CA MET A 173 4.94 20.06 -9.88
C MET A 173 4.47 19.66 -11.28
N TYR A 174 4.22 20.67 -12.10
CA TYR A 174 4.03 20.47 -13.53
C TYR A 174 5.38 20.60 -14.22
N LEU A 175 5.72 19.62 -15.05
CA LEU A 175 6.85 19.66 -15.96
C LEU A 175 6.35 19.45 -17.39
N TYR A 176 6.95 20.13 -18.37
CA TYR A 176 6.53 20.01 -19.77
C TYR A 176 6.57 18.54 -20.22
N SER A 177 5.42 18.04 -20.66
CA SER A 177 5.30 16.74 -21.31
C SER A 177 4.92 16.93 -22.77
N PRO A 178 5.65 16.31 -23.72
CA PRO A 178 5.27 16.32 -25.14
C PRO A 178 4.03 15.45 -25.43
N PHE A 179 3.50 14.72 -24.44
CA PHE A 179 2.38 13.80 -24.56
C PHE A 179 1.28 14.09 -23.52
N GLU A 180 0.11 13.47 -23.69
CA GLU A 180 -0.97 13.52 -22.70
C GLU A 180 -0.51 12.91 -21.37
N SER A 181 -0.33 13.77 -20.36
CA SER A 181 0.10 13.41 -19.01
C SER A 181 -0.79 14.09 -17.97
N SER A 182 -0.65 13.65 -16.72
CA SER A 182 -1.30 14.29 -15.57
C SER A 182 -0.82 15.73 -15.39
N ILE A 183 -1.67 16.60 -14.84
CA ILE A 183 -1.32 18.01 -14.56
C ILE A 183 -0.16 18.13 -13.56
N ARG A 184 0.00 17.13 -12.69
CA ARG A 184 1.12 17.02 -11.74
C ARG A 184 1.91 15.77 -12.10
N ASN A 185 2.81 15.92 -13.07
CA ASN A 185 3.55 14.81 -13.67
C ASN A 185 5.00 14.71 -13.20
N PHE A 186 5.48 15.66 -12.40
CA PHE A 186 6.82 15.60 -11.83
C PHE A 186 6.78 15.79 -10.33
N THR A 187 7.46 14.90 -9.61
CA THR A 187 7.45 14.88 -8.15
C THR A 187 8.88 14.81 -7.64
N LEU A 188 9.19 15.61 -6.63
CA LEU A 188 10.41 15.49 -5.84
C LEU A 188 10.05 15.05 -4.43
N GLY A 189 10.82 14.13 -3.88
CA GLY A 189 10.64 13.61 -2.53
C GLY A 189 11.95 13.65 -1.76
N MET A 190 11.86 13.90 -0.46
CA MET A 190 12.98 13.71 0.46
C MET A 190 12.44 13.14 1.76
N SER A 191 13.14 12.17 2.34
CA SER A 191 12.80 11.59 3.63
C SER A 191 14.04 11.31 4.47
N ILE A 192 13.85 11.33 5.78
CA ILE A 192 14.81 10.86 6.77
C ILE A 192 14.10 9.80 7.59
N LEU A 193 14.68 8.60 7.65
CA LEU A 193 14.06 7.41 8.21
C LEU A 193 14.83 6.91 9.43
N ASN A 194 14.12 6.24 10.33
CA ASN A 194 14.62 5.51 11.49
C ASN A 194 15.42 6.37 12.49
N LEU A 195 15.08 7.66 12.64
CA LEU A 195 15.67 8.51 13.67
C LEU A 195 15.13 8.11 15.05
N GLY A 196 15.95 7.43 15.85
CA GLY A 196 15.45 6.79 17.06
C GLY A 196 16.49 6.40 18.09
N THR A 197 16.00 5.68 19.10
CA THR A 197 16.80 5.03 20.14
C THR A 197 17.60 3.87 19.55
N ASN A 198 18.59 3.38 20.29
CA ASN A 198 19.34 2.19 19.90
C ASN A 198 18.52 0.92 20.19
N ALA A 199 18.75 -0.15 19.41
CA ALA A 199 18.32 -1.50 19.76
C ALA A 199 19.40 -2.14 20.62
N LYS A 200 19.21 -2.08 21.94
CA LYS A 200 20.23 -2.43 22.93
C LYS A 200 21.47 -1.52 22.78
N ASP A 201 22.58 -2.04 22.29
CA ASP A 201 23.84 -1.30 22.15
C ASP A 201 23.99 -0.70 20.74
N ASP A 202 23.28 -1.25 19.75
CA ASP A 202 23.46 -0.93 18.34
C ASP A 202 22.45 0.14 17.85
N PRO A 203 22.89 1.16 17.10
CA PRO A 203 22.01 2.19 16.56
C PRO A 203 21.10 1.64 15.45
N LEU A 204 19.88 2.17 15.33
CA LEU A 204 18.99 1.83 14.22
C LEU A 204 19.54 2.31 12.86
N PRO A 205 19.18 1.66 11.74
CA PRO A 205 19.67 2.01 10.40
C PRO A 205 19.02 3.31 9.91
N ARG A 206 19.64 4.44 10.26
CA ARG A 206 19.20 5.76 9.85
C ARG A 206 19.49 5.97 8.38
N MET A 207 18.51 6.47 7.63
CA MET A 207 18.64 6.67 6.19
C MET A 207 18.14 8.05 5.78
N ILE A 208 18.83 8.67 4.82
CA ILE A 208 18.33 9.81 4.06
C ILE A 208 18.04 9.33 2.64
N ARG A 209 16.87 9.71 2.12
CA ARG A 209 16.46 9.39 0.76
C ARG A 209 16.05 10.65 0.02
N ILE A 210 16.47 10.75 -1.23
CA ILE A 210 16.07 11.81 -2.16
C ILE A 210 15.61 11.14 -3.44
N GLY A 211 14.41 11.49 -3.89
CA GLY A 211 13.79 10.85 -5.04
C GLY A 211 13.21 11.84 -6.02
N MET A 212 13.10 11.40 -7.27
CA MET A 212 12.33 12.05 -8.32
C MET A 212 11.44 11.02 -9.03
N SER A 213 10.21 11.43 -9.33
CA SER A 213 9.26 10.67 -10.14
C SER A 213 8.79 11.54 -11.28
N TYR A 214 8.85 11.03 -12.51
CA TYR A 214 8.42 11.72 -13.72
C TYR A 214 7.49 10.84 -14.55
N LYS A 215 6.22 11.22 -14.58
CA LYS A 215 5.16 10.57 -15.36
C LYS A 215 5.08 11.23 -16.73
N MET A 216 5.92 10.79 -17.66
CA MET A 216 5.98 11.40 -18.99
C MET A 216 4.66 11.25 -19.76
N THR A 217 3.89 10.18 -19.52
CA THR A 217 2.56 10.00 -20.10
C THR A 217 1.60 9.43 -19.06
N LYS A 218 0.31 9.25 -19.41
CA LYS A 218 -0.62 8.46 -18.60
C LYS A 218 -0.25 6.98 -18.50
N TRP A 219 0.56 6.46 -19.41
CA TRP A 219 0.91 5.04 -19.55
C TRP A 219 2.38 4.73 -19.20
N PHE A 220 3.20 5.73 -18.90
CA PHE A 220 4.64 5.57 -18.64
C PHE A 220 5.18 6.56 -17.60
N GLY A 221 5.94 6.02 -16.64
CA GLY A 221 6.63 6.76 -15.58
C GLY A 221 8.07 6.30 -15.37
N LEU A 222 8.89 7.22 -14.87
CA LEU A 222 10.30 7.04 -14.53
C LEU A 222 10.54 7.48 -13.10
N ASN A 223 11.30 6.69 -12.35
CA ASN A 223 11.68 6.96 -10.98
C ASN A 223 13.20 6.87 -10.81
N LEU A 224 13.76 7.75 -10.00
CA LEU A 224 15.16 7.73 -9.59
C LEU A 224 15.21 8.12 -8.12
N ASP A 225 15.87 7.30 -7.32
CA ASP A 225 16.14 7.56 -5.92
C ASP A 225 17.63 7.45 -5.63
N THR A 226 18.09 8.27 -4.70
CA THR A 226 19.38 8.11 -4.03
C THR A 226 19.13 7.88 -2.55
N THR A 227 19.86 6.93 -1.97
CA THR A 227 19.74 6.55 -0.56
C THR A 227 21.12 6.54 0.07
N GLU A 228 21.23 7.13 1.25
CA GLU A 228 22.46 7.21 2.03
C GLU A 228 22.17 6.82 3.48
N TYR A 229 22.99 5.95 4.05
CA TYR A 229 22.92 5.58 5.46
C TYR A 229 23.66 6.60 6.34
N MET A 230 23.01 7.10 7.37
CA MET A 230 23.60 8.07 8.30
C MET A 230 24.34 7.35 9.43
N ILE A 231 25.63 7.61 9.56
CA ILE A 231 26.45 7.14 10.67
C ILE A 231 26.42 8.18 11.82
N ASN A 232 26.50 7.72 13.07
CA ASN A 232 26.41 8.58 14.27
C ASN A 232 27.65 9.46 14.44
N SER A 233 27.49 10.63 15.07
CA SER A 233 28.57 11.60 15.22
C SER A 233 29.72 11.17 16.15
N SER A 234 29.50 10.14 16.97
CA SER A 234 30.53 9.51 17.78
C SER A 234 31.51 8.64 16.98
N ASP A 235 31.11 8.22 15.77
CA ASP A 235 31.93 7.44 14.82
C ASP A 235 32.57 8.34 13.75
N LEU A 236 32.62 9.67 13.96
CA LEU A 236 33.10 10.66 12.99
C LEU A 236 34.57 10.52 12.58
N TYR A 237 35.37 9.70 13.25
CA TYR A 237 36.71 9.34 12.75
C TYR A 237 36.64 8.57 11.41
N ASP A 238 35.46 8.06 11.05
CA ASP A 238 35.17 7.31 9.83
C ASP A 238 34.38 8.13 8.77
N PHE A 239 34.17 9.44 9.02
CA PHE A 239 33.37 10.31 8.13
C PHE A 239 33.99 10.54 6.75
N THR A 240 35.28 10.20 6.59
CA THR A 240 35.99 10.33 5.32
C THR A 240 35.95 9.04 4.48
N TYR A 241 35.50 7.92 5.05
CA TYR A 241 35.61 6.58 4.46
C TYR A 241 34.25 5.88 4.26
N GLY A 242 33.17 6.32 4.92
CA GLY A 242 31.85 5.67 4.87
C GLY A 242 31.01 5.89 3.60
N PHE A 243 31.31 6.89 2.77
CA PHE A 243 30.48 7.26 1.61
C PHE A 243 30.39 6.20 0.49
N ASN A 244 31.31 5.21 0.48
CA ASN A 244 31.56 4.42 -0.71
C ASN A 244 30.77 3.10 -0.77
N GLU A 245 30.21 2.63 0.35
CA GLU A 245 29.42 1.39 0.43
C GLU A 245 27.97 1.62 0.91
N SER A 246 27.65 2.81 1.44
CA SER A 246 26.31 3.21 1.87
C SER A 246 25.48 3.87 0.76
N PHE A 247 26.12 4.52 -0.22
CA PHE A 247 25.42 5.29 -1.24
C PHE A 247 24.83 4.40 -2.33
N ARG A 248 23.50 4.31 -2.36
CA ARG A 248 22.74 3.56 -3.36
C ARG A 248 22.03 4.49 -4.33
N VAL A 249 22.02 4.07 -5.59
CA VAL A 249 21.22 4.73 -6.64
C VAL A 249 20.27 3.71 -7.22
N ASN A 250 19.00 4.07 -7.26
CA ASN A 250 17.92 3.17 -7.63
C ASN A 250 17.12 3.82 -8.75
N THR A 251 16.86 3.08 -9.82
CA THR A 251 16.08 3.56 -10.96
C THR A 251 14.91 2.62 -11.20
N GLY A 252 13.77 3.18 -11.57
CA GLY A 252 12.55 2.42 -11.81
C GLY A 252 11.80 2.93 -13.02
N VAL A 253 11.16 2.03 -13.75
CA VAL A 253 10.26 2.35 -14.86
C VAL A 253 8.93 1.65 -14.62
N GLU A 254 7.83 2.34 -14.91
CA GLU A 254 6.48 1.79 -14.81
C GLU A 254 5.76 2.05 -16.14
N PHE A 255 5.25 0.98 -16.73
CA PHE A 255 4.36 1.02 -17.89
C PHE A 255 2.99 0.51 -17.46
N ASN A 256 1.93 1.24 -17.80
CA ASN A 256 0.57 0.80 -17.53
C ASN A 256 -0.26 0.76 -18.81
N TYR A 257 -0.97 -0.35 -19.00
CA TYR A 257 -1.91 -0.55 -20.08
C TYR A 257 -3.33 -0.41 -19.54
N LEU A 258 -4.02 0.65 -19.98
CA LEU A 258 -5.41 0.97 -19.62
C LEU A 258 -5.69 1.02 -18.11
N GLU A 259 -4.68 1.37 -17.32
CA GLU A 259 -4.73 1.36 -15.84
C GLU A 259 -5.08 0.00 -15.22
N LEU A 260 -5.08 -1.07 -16.02
CA LEU A 260 -5.44 -2.44 -15.65
C LEU A 260 -4.19 -3.27 -15.38
N VAL A 261 -3.26 -3.31 -16.34
CA VAL A 261 -2.03 -4.11 -16.24
C VAL A 261 -0.83 -3.18 -16.15
N TYR A 262 0.05 -3.45 -15.20
CA TYR A 262 1.27 -2.69 -14.97
C TYR A 262 2.46 -3.61 -15.19
N LEU A 263 3.44 -3.14 -15.95
CA LEU A 263 4.74 -3.77 -16.10
C LEU A 263 5.78 -2.84 -15.52
N ARG A 264 6.63 -3.37 -14.66
CA ARG A 264 7.62 -2.60 -13.92
C ARG A 264 8.98 -3.24 -14.05
N GLY A 265 10.00 -2.40 -14.10
CA GLY A 265 11.38 -2.83 -14.02
C GLY A 265 12.19 -1.82 -13.24
N GLY A 266 13.22 -2.29 -12.56
CA GLY A 266 14.12 -1.43 -11.82
C GLY A 266 15.54 -1.93 -11.81
N TRP A 267 16.47 -0.99 -11.65
CA TRP A 267 17.89 -1.23 -11.52
C TRP A 267 18.40 -0.62 -10.22
N ARG A 268 19.14 -1.41 -9.45
CA ARG A 268 19.80 -0.98 -8.21
C ARG A 268 21.31 -0.94 -8.47
N PHE A 269 21.91 0.22 -8.27
CA PHE A 269 23.34 0.44 -8.39
C PHE A 269 23.95 0.54 -6.99
N ASN A 270 25.14 -0.04 -6.82
CA ASN A 270 25.84 -0.15 -5.53
C ASN A 270 25.01 -0.90 -4.47
N ASP A 271 24.30 -1.94 -4.90
CA ASP A 271 23.55 -2.83 -4.02
C ASP A 271 23.92 -4.28 -4.34
N ALA A 272 23.62 -5.22 -3.44
CA ALA A 272 23.87 -6.65 -3.62
C ALA A 272 23.06 -7.23 -4.80
N GLY A 273 21.87 -6.65 -5.02
CA GLY A 273 21.00 -6.98 -6.13
C GLY A 273 21.11 -5.98 -7.28
N THR A 274 20.90 -6.44 -8.51
CA THR A 274 21.15 -5.63 -9.71
C THR A 274 19.87 -5.16 -10.40
N TYR A 275 18.94 -6.07 -10.70
CA TYR A 275 17.70 -5.75 -11.39
C TYR A 275 16.49 -6.36 -10.70
N SER A 276 15.34 -5.76 -10.97
CA SER A 276 14.04 -6.17 -10.45
C SER A 276 12.99 -6.03 -11.55
N LEU A 277 11.99 -6.89 -11.51
CA LEU A 277 10.87 -6.91 -12.45
C LEU A 277 9.57 -7.09 -11.66
N GLY A 278 8.47 -6.61 -12.20
CA GLY A 278 7.18 -6.90 -11.60
C GLY A 278 6.00 -6.66 -12.51
N VAL A 279 4.89 -7.26 -12.11
CA VAL A 279 3.60 -7.17 -12.79
C VAL A 279 2.56 -6.75 -11.77
N GLY A 280 1.70 -5.82 -12.17
CA GLY A 280 0.55 -5.38 -11.38
C GLY A 280 -0.74 -5.60 -12.16
N PHE A 281 -1.80 -5.96 -11.45
CA PHE A 281 -3.15 -6.06 -11.98
C PHE A 281 -4.13 -5.30 -11.09
N ASN A 282 -4.76 -4.27 -11.64
CA ASN A 282 -5.76 -3.47 -10.98
C ASN A 282 -7.13 -3.75 -11.59
N TYR A 283 -8.13 -3.95 -10.75
CA TYR A 283 -9.51 -4.15 -11.19
C TYR A 283 -10.49 -3.51 -10.21
N ALA A 284 -11.46 -2.76 -10.72
CA ALA A 284 -12.47 -2.09 -9.91
C ALA A 284 -13.85 -2.71 -10.14
N ILE A 285 -14.51 -3.09 -9.04
CA ILE A 285 -15.88 -3.60 -9.03
C ILE A 285 -16.70 -2.71 -8.10
N LYS A 286 -17.60 -1.91 -8.68
CA LYS A 286 -18.43 -0.94 -7.95
C LYS A 286 -17.58 -0.01 -7.07
N ASP A 287 -17.73 -0.09 -5.76
CA ASP A 287 -17.10 0.77 -4.76
C ASP A 287 -15.80 0.17 -4.21
N VAL A 288 -15.31 -0.94 -4.76
CA VAL A 288 -14.06 -1.60 -4.32
C VAL A 288 -13.12 -1.78 -5.50
N ALA A 289 -11.89 -1.31 -5.36
CA ALA A 289 -10.81 -1.60 -6.29
C ALA A 289 -9.79 -2.53 -5.65
N PHE A 290 -9.41 -3.56 -6.40
CA PHE A 290 -8.40 -4.54 -6.04
C PHE A 290 -7.14 -4.25 -6.86
N ALA A 291 -5.98 -4.35 -6.24
CA ALA A 291 -4.68 -4.31 -6.89
C ALA A 291 -3.88 -5.52 -6.41
N LEU A 292 -3.36 -6.30 -7.34
CA LEU A 292 -2.46 -7.41 -7.08
C LEU A 292 -1.14 -7.11 -7.76
N ASP A 293 -0.08 -7.01 -6.99
CA ASP A 293 1.27 -6.77 -7.49
C ASP A 293 2.16 -7.95 -7.11
N ALA A 294 3.01 -8.36 -8.05
CA ALA A 294 4.03 -9.37 -7.85
C ALA A 294 5.37 -8.83 -8.32
N SER A 295 6.45 -9.15 -7.61
CA SER A 295 7.80 -8.76 -7.99
C SER A 295 8.78 -9.91 -7.93
N TYR A 296 9.80 -9.78 -8.75
CA TYR A 296 11.02 -10.55 -8.77
C TYR A 296 12.18 -9.58 -8.52
N SER A 297 13.09 -9.94 -7.63
CA SER A 297 14.30 -9.17 -7.39
C SER A 297 15.51 -10.09 -7.36
N GLU A 298 16.52 -9.76 -8.17
CA GLU A 298 17.81 -10.44 -8.13
C GLU A 298 18.60 -9.94 -6.91
N ASN A 299 19.06 -10.84 -6.03
CA ASN A 299 19.86 -10.49 -4.84
C ASN A 299 21.27 -11.12 -4.84
N GLY A 300 21.88 -11.24 -6.02
CA GLY A 300 23.27 -11.65 -6.16
C GLY A 300 23.52 -13.08 -5.65
N ILE A 301 24.44 -13.24 -4.71
CA ILE A 301 24.86 -14.55 -4.15
C ILE A 301 23.69 -15.27 -3.45
N PHE A 302 22.70 -14.50 -2.99
CA PHE A 302 21.53 -15.00 -2.28
C PHE A 302 20.44 -15.53 -3.21
N GLY A 303 20.60 -15.37 -4.53
CA GLY A 303 19.62 -15.79 -5.51
C GLY A 303 18.41 -14.87 -5.59
N PRO A 304 17.37 -15.29 -6.33
CA PRO A 304 16.20 -14.46 -6.55
C PRO A 304 15.22 -14.50 -5.37
N VAL A 305 14.55 -13.37 -5.15
CA VAL A 305 13.50 -13.20 -4.15
C VAL A 305 12.19 -12.82 -4.86
N TYR A 306 11.09 -13.31 -4.32
CA TYR A 306 9.76 -13.09 -4.86
C TYR A 306 8.86 -12.46 -3.81
N SER A 307 8.05 -11.50 -4.23
CA SER A 307 7.06 -10.89 -3.35
C SER A 307 5.68 -10.79 -4.00
N LEU A 308 4.66 -10.78 -3.15
CA LEU A 308 3.26 -10.61 -3.50
C LEU A 308 2.64 -9.54 -2.61
N ASN A 309 1.91 -8.60 -3.21
CA ASN A 309 1.15 -7.59 -2.51
C ASN A 309 -0.29 -7.60 -3.03
N ALA A 310 -1.26 -7.61 -2.10
CA ALA A 310 -2.66 -7.43 -2.41
C ALA A 310 -3.19 -6.19 -1.70
N THR A 311 -3.78 -5.28 -2.45
CA THR A 311 -4.33 -4.02 -1.94
C THR A 311 -5.81 -3.89 -2.30
N PHE A 312 -6.61 -3.54 -1.30
CA PHE A 312 -8.05 -3.31 -1.37
C PHE A 312 -8.32 -1.84 -1.10
N LYS A 313 -8.84 -1.11 -2.08
CA LYS A 313 -9.18 0.31 -1.98
C LYS A 313 -10.70 0.47 -1.96
N LEU A 314 -11.22 1.16 -0.96
CA LEU A 314 -12.63 1.51 -0.86
C LEU A 314 -12.85 2.85 -1.56
N ILE A 315 -13.56 2.84 -2.68
CA ILE A 315 -13.94 4.01 -3.46
C ILE A 315 -15.34 4.45 -2.99
N PRO A 316 -15.47 5.38 -2.03
CA PRO A 316 -16.78 5.80 -1.58
C PRO A 316 -17.53 6.50 -2.72
N LYS A 317 -18.79 6.10 -2.94
CA LYS A 317 -19.66 6.81 -3.88
C LYS A 317 -19.81 8.27 -3.45
N ILE A 318 -19.51 9.20 -4.37
CA ILE A 318 -19.79 10.62 -4.19
C ILE A 318 -21.30 10.82 -4.31
N VAL A 319 -21.93 11.28 -3.23
CA VAL A 319 -23.37 11.59 -3.21
C VAL A 319 -23.54 13.09 -3.34
N THR A 320 -24.03 13.54 -4.50
CA THR A 320 -24.31 14.95 -4.75
C THR A 320 -25.60 15.42 -4.05
N VAL A 321 -25.83 16.73 -3.99
CA VAL A 321 -27.10 17.28 -3.49
C VAL A 321 -28.28 16.80 -4.34
N GLU A 322 -28.09 16.70 -5.66
CA GLU A 322 -29.10 16.18 -6.58
C GLU A 322 -29.41 14.71 -6.30
N ASP A 323 -28.39 13.89 -6.03
CA ASP A 323 -28.59 12.48 -5.65
C ASP A 323 -29.38 12.34 -4.35
N LYS A 324 -29.13 13.20 -3.35
CA LYS A 324 -29.93 13.22 -2.12
C LYS A 324 -31.40 13.53 -2.38
N ILE A 325 -31.68 14.50 -3.26
CA ILE A 325 -33.04 14.88 -3.63
C ILE A 325 -33.74 13.73 -4.38
N LYS A 326 -33.05 13.10 -5.35
CA LYS A 326 -33.58 11.95 -6.08
C LYS A 326 -33.81 10.75 -5.16
N ALA A 327 -32.87 10.45 -4.27
CA ALA A 327 -33.01 9.40 -3.28
C ALA A 327 -34.25 9.62 -2.39
N GLU A 328 -34.46 10.83 -1.89
CA GLU A 328 -35.63 11.18 -1.07
C GLU A 328 -36.95 11.06 -1.87
N ALA A 329 -36.94 11.41 -3.16
CA ALA A 329 -38.11 11.27 -4.02
C ALA A 329 -38.49 9.79 -4.24
N HIS A 330 -37.50 8.94 -4.55
CA HIS A 330 -37.69 7.50 -4.67
C HIS A 330 -38.10 6.85 -3.33
N TYR A 331 -37.50 7.29 -2.22
CA TYR A 331 -37.87 6.82 -0.88
C TYR A 331 -39.34 7.11 -0.55
N LYS A 332 -39.82 8.32 -0.87
CA LYS A 332 -41.24 8.69 -0.71
C LYS A 332 -42.16 7.87 -1.62
N LYS A 333 -41.74 7.55 -2.86
CA LYS A 333 -42.49 6.65 -3.75
C LYS A 333 -42.57 5.23 -3.21
N GLY A 334 -41.45 4.70 -2.69
CA GLY A 334 -41.42 3.38 -2.06
C GLY A 334 -42.39 3.25 -0.89
N ILE A 335 -42.51 4.30 -0.05
CA ILE A 335 -43.52 4.35 1.02
C ILE A 335 -44.94 4.31 0.45
N ARG A 336 -45.22 5.03 -0.63
CA ARG A 336 -46.57 5.03 -1.25
C ARG A 336 -46.94 3.65 -1.79
N PHE A 337 -46.02 2.97 -2.47
CA PHE A 337 -46.27 1.60 -2.94
C PHE A 337 -46.46 0.61 -1.79
N PHE A 338 -45.68 0.77 -0.71
CA PHE A 338 -45.87 -0.05 0.49
C PHE A 338 -47.26 0.15 1.12
N ILE A 339 -47.74 1.40 1.21
CA ILE A 339 -49.09 1.70 1.71
C ILE A 339 -50.17 1.13 0.78
N ALA A 340 -49.91 1.12 -0.53
CA ALA A 340 -50.80 0.52 -1.54
C ALA A 340 -50.72 -1.01 -1.60
N ASP A 341 -49.98 -1.64 -0.69
CA ASP A 341 -49.73 -3.09 -0.62
C ASP A 341 -48.98 -3.70 -1.83
N ASP A 342 -48.39 -2.84 -2.67
CA ASP A 342 -47.52 -3.25 -3.79
C ASP A 342 -46.06 -3.36 -3.31
N ILE A 343 -45.75 -4.53 -2.74
CA ILE A 343 -44.44 -4.80 -2.13
C ILE A 343 -43.31 -4.83 -3.17
N ASP A 344 -43.58 -5.32 -4.38
CA ASP A 344 -42.55 -5.43 -5.42
C ASP A 344 -42.09 -4.06 -5.91
N SER A 345 -43.05 -3.17 -6.22
CA SER A 345 -42.77 -1.79 -6.58
C SER A 345 -42.11 -1.03 -5.43
N ALA A 346 -42.54 -1.28 -4.18
CA ALA A 346 -41.90 -0.68 -3.00
C ALA A 346 -40.43 -1.07 -2.86
N ILE A 347 -40.10 -2.36 -2.99
CA ILE A 347 -38.71 -2.86 -2.95
C ILE A 347 -37.89 -2.22 -4.08
N ASN A 348 -38.43 -2.13 -5.29
CA ASN A 348 -37.72 -1.52 -6.42
C ASN A 348 -37.39 -0.05 -6.16
N GLU A 349 -38.37 0.74 -5.72
CA GLU A 349 -38.18 2.17 -5.40
C GLU A 349 -37.20 2.38 -4.23
N PHE A 350 -37.22 1.52 -3.20
CA PHE A 350 -36.23 1.58 -2.13
C PHE A 350 -34.82 1.20 -2.60
N ASN A 351 -34.67 0.24 -3.51
CA ASN A 351 -33.37 -0.04 -4.13
C ASN A 351 -32.87 1.16 -4.94
N LEU A 352 -33.73 1.80 -5.74
CA LEU A 352 -33.36 3.02 -6.48
C LEU A 352 -32.94 4.16 -5.54
N ALA A 353 -33.67 4.37 -4.45
CA ALA A 353 -33.31 5.36 -3.45
C ALA A 353 -31.95 5.05 -2.78
N ARG A 354 -31.65 3.78 -2.49
CA ARG A 354 -30.34 3.35 -1.99
C ARG A 354 -29.25 3.57 -3.03
N ASP A 355 -29.53 3.26 -4.29
CA ASP A 355 -28.57 3.42 -5.37
C ASP A 355 -28.21 4.90 -5.55
N TYR A 356 -29.15 5.84 -5.42
CA TYR A 356 -28.83 7.28 -5.42
C TYR A 356 -28.08 7.73 -4.16
N ASN A 357 -28.50 7.29 -2.97
CA ASN A 357 -27.83 7.62 -1.72
C ASN A 357 -27.60 6.37 -0.85
N PRO A 358 -26.43 5.73 -0.97
CA PRO A 358 -26.10 4.54 -0.18
C PRO A 358 -26.05 4.81 1.33
N TYR A 359 -25.86 6.06 1.73
CA TYR A 359 -25.80 6.49 3.13
C TYR A 359 -27.18 6.92 3.67
N HIS A 360 -28.27 6.64 2.94
CA HIS A 360 -29.62 6.99 3.39
C HIS A 360 -30.02 6.16 4.61
N LYS A 361 -30.40 6.84 5.70
CA LYS A 361 -30.71 6.18 6.98
C LYS A 361 -31.83 5.14 6.81
N ASN A 362 -31.64 3.96 7.39
CA ASN A 362 -32.60 2.85 7.49
C ASN A 362 -33.10 2.25 6.16
N ILE A 363 -32.49 2.59 5.02
CA ILE A 363 -32.98 2.11 3.72
C ILE A 363 -32.74 0.61 3.54
N ASP A 364 -31.57 0.11 3.93
CA ASP A 364 -31.23 -1.31 3.81
C ASP A 364 -32.13 -2.19 4.68
N LYS A 365 -32.34 -1.77 5.94
CA LYS A 365 -33.25 -2.46 6.85
C LYS A 365 -34.68 -2.55 6.28
N LYS A 366 -35.18 -1.46 5.69
CA LYS A 366 -36.51 -1.45 5.04
C LYS A 366 -36.59 -2.41 3.85
N ILE A 367 -35.55 -2.46 3.02
CA ILE A 367 -35.49 -3.38 1.89
C ILE A 367 -35.51 -4.83 2.40
N GLU A 368 -34.76 -5.13 3.46
CA GLU A 368 -34.70 -6.45 4.08
C GLU A 368 -36.04 -6.86 4.70
N ASP A 369 -36.67 -5.99 5.48
CA ASP A 369 -37.99 -6.21 6.09
C ASP A 369 -39.04 -6.53 5.00
N LEU A 370 -39.06 -5.76 3.90
CA LEU A 370 -40.00 -5.98 2.80
C LEU A 370 -39.76 -7.30 2.05
N LYS A 371 -38.50 -7.68 1.85
CA LYS A 371 -38.15 -9.00 1.27
C LYS A 371 -38.62 -10.14 2.17
N GLN A 372 -38.50 -9.98 3.49
CA GLN A 372 -38.99 -10.97 4.44
C GLN A 372 -40.52 -11.07 4.41
N ILE A 373 -41.23 -9.94 4.38
CA ILE A 373 -42.70 -9.92 4.24
C ILE A 373 -43.13 -10.60 2.95
N LYS A 374 -42.46 -10.31 1.82
CA LYS A 374 -42.74 -10.96 0.53
C LYS A 374 -42.62 -12.49 0.64
N LYS A 375 -41.51 -12.97 1.20
CA LYS A 375 -41.26 -14.41 1.39
C LYS A 375 -42.32 -15.08 2.28
N LEU A 376 -42.76 -14.40 3.35
CA LEU A 376 -43.82 -14.92 4.23
C LEU A 376 -45.18 -14.99 3.51
N ARG A 377 -45.49 -14.01 2.66
CA ARG A 377 -46.73 -14.03 1.86
C ARG A 377 -46.73 -15.16 0.83
N GLU A 378 -45.61 -15.40 0.17
CA GLU A 378 -45.46 -16.52 -0.75
C GLU A 378 -45.65 -17.86 -0.02
N LYS A 379 -45.00 -18.04 1.13
CA LYS A 379 -45.16 -19.24 1.95
C LYS A 379 -46.60 -19.45 2.43
N ASN A 380 -47.30 -18.38 2.83
CA ASN A 380 -48.70 -18.49 3.23
C ASN A 380 -49.59 -18.93 2.06
N ARG A 381 -49.35 -18.41 0.84
CA ARG A 381 -50.08 -18.84 -0.36
C ARG A 381 -49.84 -20.32 -0.67
N GLU A 382 -48.60 -20.79 -0.55
CA GLU A 382 -48.28 -22.22 -0.74
C GLU A 382 -49.02 -23.11 0.27
N LEU A 383 -49.03 -22.70 1.54
CA LEU A 383 -49.76 -23.41 2.60
C LEU A 383 -51.28 -23.39 2.37
N ASP A 384 -51.84 -22.26 1.94
CA ASP A 384 -53.26 -22.16 1.60
C ASP A 384 -53.62 -23.09 0.42
N ASP A 385 -52.76 -23.17 -0.59
CA ASP A 385 -52.93 -24.09 -1.72
C ASP A 385 -52.83 -25.56 -1.30
N GLU A 386 -51.94 -25.90 -0.37
CA GLU A 386 -51.83 -27.24 0.23
C GLU A 386 -53.07 -27.60 1.05
N ILE A 387 -53.55 -26.67 1.89
CA ILE A 387 -54.77 -26.84 2.69
C ILE A 387 -55.96 -27.07 1.76
N ASN A 388 -56.14 -26.23 0.74
CA ASN A 388 -57.22 -26.37 -0.23
C ASN A 388 -57.14 -27.74 -0.94
N LYS A 389 -55.96 -28.17 -1.40
CA LYS A 389 -55.78 -29.51 -2.00
C LYS A 389 -56.11 -30.66 -1.04
N SER A 390 -55.83 -30.51 0.26
CA SER A 390 -56.17 -31.53 1.27
C SER A 390 -57.68 -31.62 1.53
N GLN A 391 -58.36 -30.48 1.66
CA GLN A 391 -59.82 -30.43 1.85
C GLN A 391 -60.61 -30.95 0.64
N PHE A 392 -60.08 -30.75 -0.57
CA PHE A 392 -60.65 -31.36 -1.78
C PHE A 392 -60.48 -32.89 -1.80
N LYS A 393 -59.43 -33.46 -1.20
CA LYS A 393 -59.30 -34.93 -1.09
C LYS A 393 -60.30 -35.52 -0.11
N ASP A 394 -60.54 -34.88 1.03
CA ASP A 394 -61.46 -35.42 2.04
C ASP A 394 -62.92 -35.41 1.57
N LYS A 395 -63.33 -34.44 0.75
CA LYS A 395 -64.67 -34.40 0.11
C LYS A 395 -64.93 -35.47 -0.97
N PHE A 396 -63.91 -36.22 -1.40
CA PHE A 396 -64.06 -37.32 -2.35
C PHE A 396 -64.20 -38.69 -1.66
N PHE A 397 -64.01 -38.76 -0.34
CA PHE A 397 -64.09 -40.00 0.45
C PHE A 397 -65.29 -40.04 1.44
N ASP A 398 -66.14 -39.01 1.43
CA ASP A 398 -67.53 -39.02 1.92
C ASP A 398 -68.50 -39.09 0.73
#